data_AF-A0A537US31-F1
#
_entry.id   AF-A0A537US31-F1
#
_cell.length_a   1.000
_cell.length_b   1.000
_cell.length_c   1.000
_cell.angle_alpha   90.00
_cell.angle_beta   90.00
_cell.angle_gamma   90.00
#
_symmetry.space_group_name_H-M   'P 1'
#
loop_
_entity.id
_entity.type
_entity.pdbx_description
1 polymer ?
#
loop_
_entity_poly.entity_id
_entity_poly.type
_entity_poly.pdbx_seq_one_letter_code
_entity_poly.pdbx_strand_id
1 'polypeptide(L)'
;ALLCNFERVHNPARGRDGGGAGAAGTVALRSGRPIRPKGRQTVPPRDAIRLELPGGGGIGDPRTRDPQRVLDDVRDGFITAQDARRDYGVVIDADGRLDSAGTERLRNGDGLAADTL
;
A
#
# COMPACT_ATOMS: atom_id res chain seq x y z
N ALA A 1 5.83 -31.10 -5.40
CA ALA A 1 5.96 -29.97 -6.34
C ALA A 1 4.61 -29.27 -6.42
N LEU A 2 4.59 -27.94 -6.55
CA LEU A 2 3.38 -27.13 -6.64
C LEU A 2 3.24 -26.57 -8.07
N LEU A 3 2.02 -26.51 -8.59
CA LEU A 3 1.71 -25.74 -9.78
C LEU A 3 1.36 -24.30 -9.38
N CYS A 4 2.19 -23.35 -9.78
CA CYS A 4 1.97 -21.94 -9.51
C CYS A 4 1.23 -21.29 -10.69
N ASN A 5 0.10 -20.65 -10.40
CA ASN A 5 -0.64 -19.75 -11.30
C ASN A 5 -1.03 -18.48 -10.54
N PHE A 6 -0.06 -17.84 -9.88
CA PHE A 6 -0.31 -16.62 -9.13
C PHE A 6 -0.39 -15.43 -10.08
N GLU A 7 -1.44 -14.63 -9.93
CA GLU A 7 -1.69 -13.46 -10.77
C GLU A 7 -1.23 -12.16 -10.10
N ARG A 8 -1.10 -11.11 -10.91
CA ARG A 8 -0.77 -9.74 -10.48
C ARG A 8 0.56 -9.59 -9.72
N VAL A 9 1.50 -10.51 -9.97
CA VAL A 9 2.89 -10.41 -9.47
C VAL A 9 3.71 -9.43 -10.32
N HIS A 10 3.57 -9.49 -11.64
CA HIS A 10 4.26 -8.55 -12.55
C HIS A 10 3.37 -7.39 -13.00
N ASN A 11 2.05 -7.61 -13.04
CA ASN A 11 1.07 -6.64 -13.55
C ASN A 11 0.02 -6.35 -12.46
N PRO A 12 0.34 -5.48 -11.48
CA PRO A 12 -0.59 -5.13 -10.40
C PRO A 12 -1.89 -4.50 -10.91
N ALA A 13 -2.88 -4.34 -10.03
CA ALA A 13 -4.10 -3.62 -10.37
C ALA A 13 -3.79 -2.16 -10.70
N ARG A 14 -4.21 -1.72 -11.88
CA ARG A 14 -4.10 -0.30 -12.26
C ARG A 14 -5.24 0.47 -11.59
N GLY A 15 -4.93 1.64 -11.07
CA GLY A 15 -5.96 2.58 -10.63
C GLY A 15 -6.68 3.23 -11.81
N ARG A 16 -7.76 3.96 -11.51
CA ARG A 16 -8.55 4.72 -12.48
C ARG A 16 -8.82 6.14 -11.98
N ASP A 17 -9.08 7.05 -12.91
CA ASP A 17 -9.52 8.43 -12.63
C ASP A 17 -8.64 9.18 -11.61
N GLY A 18 -7.31 9.01 -11.72
CA GLY A 18 -6.33 9.60 -10.79
C GLY A 18 -5.90 8.68 -9.63
N GLY A 19 -6.53 7.52 -9.48
CA GLY A 19 -6.17 6.54 -8.46
C GLY A 19 -4.84 5.84 -8.72
N GLY A 20 -4.12 5.54 -7.64
CA GLY A 20 -2.86 4.79 -7.67
C GLY A 20 -3.02 3.31 -8.05
N ALA A 21 -1.93 2.70 -8.50
CA ALA A 21 -1.88 1.24 -8.68
C ALA A 21 -1.89 0.51 -7.32
N GLY A 22 -2.48 -0.67 -7.29
CA GLY A 22 -2.44 -1.54 -6.12
C GLY A 22 -1.04 -2.14 -5.91
N ALA A 23 -0.78 -2.61 -4.69
CA ALA A 23 0.44 -3.36 -4.40
C ALA A 23 0.54 -4.62 -5.27
N ALA A 24 1.74 -4.91 -5.77
CA ALA A 24 2.00 -6.15 -6.47
C ALA A 24 1.98 -7.34 -5.50
N GLY A 25 1.47 -8.48 -5.96
CA GLY A 25 1.60 -9.71 -5.19
C GLY A 25 3.04 -10.20 -5.22
N THR A 26 3.48 -10.87 -4.16
CA THR A 26 4.82 -11.49 -4.12
C THR A 26 4.70 -12.97 -3.79
N VAL A 27 5.60 -13.78 -4.34
CA VAL A 27 5.66 -15.21 -4.03
C VAL A 27 7.11 -15.62 -3.79
N ALA A 28 7.34 -16.14 -2.60
CA ALA A 28 8.65 -16.60 -2.16
C ALA A 28 8.50 -17.84 -1.28
N LEU A 29 9.61 -18.50 -0.98
CA LEU A 29 9.69 -19.40 0.16
C LEU A 29 9.77 -18.58 1.45
N ARG A 30 9.38 -19.18 2.57
CA ARG A 30 9.49 -18.59 3.90
C ARG A 30 10.95 -18.31 4.25
N SER A 31 11.87 -19.12 3.71
CA SER A 31 13.32 -18.90 3.74
C SER A 31 13.80 -17.66 2.96
N GLY A 32 12.92 -16.98 2.22
CA GLY A 32 13.22 -15.75 1.47
C GLY A 32 13.57 -15.97 -0.01
N ARG A 33 13.78 -17.21 -0.44
CA ARG A 33 14.08 -17.50 -1.85
C ARG A 33 12.87 -17.19 -2.74
N PRO A 34 12.99 -16.36 -3.78
CA PRO A 34 11.86 -16.06 -4.67
C PRO A 34 11.41 -17.30 -5.45
N ILE A 35 10.12 -17.36 -5.75
CA ILE A 35 9.50 -18.42 -6.56
C ILE A 35 8.97 -17.78 -7.85
N ARG A 36 9.04 -18.50 -8.98
CA ARG A 36 8.38 -18.00 -10.20
C ARG A 36 6.86 -18.12 -10.04
N PRO A 37 6.09 -17.07 -10.37
CA PRO A 37 4.65 -17.07 -10.15
C PRO A 37 3.88 -18.03 -11.07
N LYS A 38 4.51 -18.49 -12.16
CA LYS A 38 3.95 -19.43 -13.14
C LYS A 38 4.74 -20.74 -13.22
N GLY A 39 4.03 -21.81 -13.58
CA GLY A 39 4.60 -23.12 -13.87
C GLY A 39 4.89 -23.95 -12.63
N ARG A 40 5.59 -25.08 -12.81
CA ARG A 40 5.84 -26.03 -11.72
C ARG A 40 7.06 -25.62 -10.89
N GLN A 41 6.87 -25.55 -9.57
CA GLN A 41 7.89 -25.13 -8.60
C GLN A 41 8.08 -26.20 -7.53
N THR A 42 9.30 -26.30 -6.97
CA THR A 42 9.62 -27.24 -5.89
C THR A 42 9.80 -26.49 -4.58
N VAL A 43 9.02 -26.89 -3.58
CA VAL A 43 9.17 -26.45 -2.19
C VAL A 43 9.97 -27.52 -1.45
N PRO A 44 11.13 -27.19 -0.86
CA PRO A 44 11.89 -28.13 -0.04
C PRO A 44 11.06 -28.64 1.16
N PRO A 45 11.33 -29.86 1.64
CA PRO A 45 10.76 -30.33 2.90
C PRO A 45 11.03 -29.32 4.03
N ARG A 46 10.03 -29.08 4.87
CA ARG A 46 10.08 -28.15 6.01
C ARG A 46 10.22 -26.66 5.67
N ASP A 47 10.16 -26.29 4.39
CA ASP A 47 9.94 -24.90 3.98
C ASP A 47 8.45 -24.67 3.69
N ALA A 48 8.06 -23.41 3.56
CA ALA A 48 6.70 -23.01 3.24
C ALA A 48 6.72 -21.94 2.15
N ILE A 49 5.59 -21.77 1.47
CA ILE A 49 5.41 -20.63 0.57
C ILE A 49 4.90 -19.45 1.39
N ARG A 50 5.48 -18.28 1.17
CA ARG A 50 4.95 -16.99 1.56
C ARG A 50 4.39 -16.35 0.29
N LEU A 51 3.07 -16.27 0.24
CA LEU A 51 2.33 -15.56 -0.80
C LEU A 51 1.79 -14.27 -0.17
N GLU A 52 2.19 -13.13 -0.71
CA GLU A 52 1.60 -11.84 -0.36
C GLU A 52 0.61 -11.50 -1.46
N LEU A 53 -0.65 -11.35 -1.07
CA LEU A 53 -1.72 -11.14 -2.02
C LEU A 53 -1.63 -9.71 -2.58
N PRO A 54 -1.88 -9.54 -3.89
CA PRO A 54 -1.89 -8.22 -4.51
C PRO A 54 -3.03 -7.37 -3.96
N GLY A 55 -2.80 -6.06 -3.90
CA GLY A 55 -3.83 -5.07 -3.59
C GLY A 55 -4.72 -4.73 -4.78
N GLY A 56 -5.87 -4.11 -4.50
CA GLY A 56 -6.73 -3.50 -5.51
C GLY A 56 -6.15 -2.17 -6.02
N GLY A 57 -6.60 -1.73 -7.20
CA GLY A 57 -6.27 -0.40 -7.74
C GLY A 57 -7.20 0.65 -7.15
N GLY A 58 -6.69 1.86 -6.93
CA GLY A 58 -7.47 2.99 -6.42
C GLY A 58 -8.39 3.60 -7.47
N ILE A 59 -9.36 4.39 -7.01
CA ILE A 59 -10.26 5.20 -7.86
C ILE A 59 -10.26 6.64 -7.32
N GLY A 60 -10.12 7.61 -8.22
CA GLY A 60 -10.10 9.03 -7.86
C GLY A 60 -8.74 9.50 -7.33
N ASP A 61 -8.55 10.82 -7.24
CA ASP A 61 -7.38 11.42 -6.59
C ASP A 61 -7.40 11.12 -5.07
N PRO A 62 -6.39 10.42 -4.52
CA PRO A 62 -6.28 10.15 -3.09
C PRO A 62 -6.39 11.41 -2.20
N ARG A 63 -5.89 12.56 -2.65
CA ARG A 63 -5.93 13.82 -1.88
C ARG A 63 -7.33 14.39 -1.73
N THR A 64 -8.30 13.93 -2.52
CA THR A 64 -9.71 14.33 -2.40
C THR A 64 -10.50 13.47 -1.41
N ARG A 65 -9.93 12.38 -0.91
CA ARG A 65 -10.57 11.51 0.09
C ARG A 65 -10.81 12.29 1.39
N ASP A 66 -11.97 12.06 2.01
CA ASP A 66 -12.32 12.60 3.33
C ASP A 66 -11.23 12.24 4.37
N PRO A 67 -10.58 13.23 5.01
CA PRO A 67 -9.56 12.98 6.03
C PRO A 67 -10.03 12.10 7.18
N GLN A 68 -11.31 12.19 7.58
CA GLN A 68 -11.83 11.38 8.67
C GLN A 68 -11.82 9.89 8.32
N ARG A 69 -12.18 9.56 7.07
CA ARG A 69 -12.12 8.18 6.59
C ARG A 69 -10.69 7.65 6.50
N VAL A 70 -9.72 8.51 6.21
CA VAL A 70 -8.29 8.14 6.21
C VAL A 70 -7.79 7.88 7.63
N LEU A 71 -8.24 8.67 8.61
CA LEU A 71 -7.96 8.39 10.02
C LEU A 71 -8.54 7.03 10.45
N ASP A 72 -9.76 6.71 10.03
CA ASP A 72 -10.37 5.41 10.32
C ASP A 72 -9.57 4.27 9.67
N ASP A 73 -9.11 4.43 8.42
CA ASP A 73 -8.23 3.46 7.75
C ASP A 73 -6.90 3.21 8.52
N VAL A 74 -6.36 4.25 9.19
CA VAL A 74 -5.18 4.11 10.07
C VAL A 74 -5.51 3.41 11.38
N ARG A 75 -6.66 3.73 11.99
CA ARG A 75 -7.13 3.08 13.23
C ARG A 75 -7.43 1.60 13.03
N ASP A 76 -7.95 1.24 11.86
CA ASP A 76 -8.22 -0.13 11.46
C ASP A 76 -6.93 -0.88 11.05
N GLY A 77 -5.79 -0.18 10.95
CA GLY A 77 -4.49 -0.76 10.62
C GLY A 77 -4.33 -1.13 9.15
N PHE A 78 -5.17 -0.59 8.26
CA PHE A 78 -5.02 -0.80 6.82
C PHE A 78 -3.84 -0.03 6.23
N ILE A 79 -3.55 1.13 6.80
CA ILE A 79 -2.43 1.99 6.40
C ILE A 79 -1.75 2.58 7.64
N THR A 80 -0.52 3.04 7.49
CA THR A 80 0.19 3.76 8.56
C THR A 80 -0.10 5.26 8.52
N ALA A 81 0.19 5.98 9.61
CA ALA A 81 0.13 7.45 9.62
C ALA A 81 1.09 8.09 8.59
N GLN A 82 2.22 7.42 8.28
CA GLN A 82 3.13 7.86 7.23
C GLN A 82 2.52 7.70 5.83
N ASP A 83 1.81 6.59 5.58
CA ASP A 83 1.09 6.38 4.32
C ASP A 83 -0.05 7.41 4.16
N ALA A 84 -0.79 7.69 5.24
CA ALA A 84 -1.82 8.72 5.27
C ALA A 84 -1.28 10.10 4.84
N ARG A 85 -0.11 10.49 5.38
CA ARG A 85 0.55 11.76 5.01
C ARG A 85 1.02 11.74 3.56
N ARG A 86 1.74 10.70 3.15
CA ARG A 86 2.38 10.62 1.83
C ARG A 86 1.36 10.56 0.70
N ASP A 87 0.37 9.68 0.81
CA ASP A 87 -0.51 9.33 -0.29
C ASP A 87 -1.78 10.17 -0.29
N TYR A 88 -2.38 10.43 0.88
CA TYR A 88 -3.66 11.14 1.01
C TYR A 88 -3.51 12.60 1.44
N GLY A 89 -2.30 13.04 1.80
CA GLY A 89 -2.06 14.37 2.32
C GLY A 89 -2.71 14.61 3.69
N VAL A 90 -2.96 13.56 4.47
CA VAL A 90 -3.64 13.64 5.78
C VAL A 90 -2.62 13.51 6.90
N VAL A 91 -2.64 14.46 7.83
CA VAL A 91 -1.72 14.47 8.98
C VAL A 91 -2.43 13.92 10.21
N ILE A 92 -1.82 12.93 10.84
CA ILE A 92 -2.26 12.34 12.10
C ILE A 92 -1.19 12.64 13.13
N ASP A 93 -1.58 13.21 14.26
CA ASP A 93 -0.66 13.59 15.32
C ASP A 93 -0.15 12.39 16.14
N ALA A 94 0.75 12.66 17.08
CA ALA A 94 1.34 11.63 17.94
C ALA A 94 0.31 10.92 18.84
N ASP A 95 -0.84 11.54 19.08
CA ASP A 95 -1.92 10.96 19.89
C ASP A 95 -2.95 10.18 19.04
N GLY A 96 -2.72 10.05 17.72
CA GLY A 96 -3.63 9.35 16.82
C GLY A 96 -4.91 10.15 16.50
N ARG A 97 -4.84 11.48 16.53
CA ARG A 97 -5.92 12.38 16.13
C ARG A 97 -5.61 13.05 14.80
N LEU A 98 -6.67 13.43 14.09
CA LEU A 98 -6.57 14.15 12.83
C LEU A 98 -6.08 15.59 13.09
N ASP A 99 -4.95 15.97 12.49
CA ASP A 99 -4.52 17.36 12.41
C ASP A 99 -5.13 18.00 11.15
N SER A 100 -6.29 18.63 11.31
CA SER A 100 -7.00 19.30 10.22
C SER A 100 -6.17 20.42 9.61
N ALA A 101 -5.48 21.23 10.43
CA ALA A 101 -4.69 22.35 9.94
C ALA A 101 -3.44 21.89 9.18
N GLY A 102 -2.79 20.82 9.62
CA GLY A 102 -1.68 20.19 8.89
C GLY A 102 -2.13 19.54 7.58
N THR A 103 -3.30 18.90 7.60
CA THR A 103 -3.91 18.29 6.41
C THR A 103 -4.24 19.35 5.35
N GLU A 104 -4.85 20.46 5.73
CA GLU A 104 -5.16 21.58 4.83
C GLU A 104 -3.88 22.17 4.21
N ARG A 105 -2.86 22.47 5.02
CA ARG A 105 -1.56 22.97 4.54
C ARG A 105 -0.90 22.02 3.54
N LEU A 106 -0.93 20.72 3.83
CA LEU A 106 -0.30 19.71 2.97
C LEU A 106 -1.05 19.52 1.64
N ARG A 107 -2.39 19.65 1.65
CA ARG A 107 -3.23 19.54 0.45
C ARG A 107 -3.23 20.80 -0.41
N ASN A 108 -3.12 21.98 0.20
CA ASN A 108 -3.05 23.26 -0.51
C ASN A 108 -1.65 23.54 -1.11
N GLY A 109 -0.65 22.71 -0.81
CA GLY A 109 0.71 22.82 -1.36
C GLY A 109 1.66 23.69 -0.54
N ASP A 110 1.19 24.31 0.55
CA ASP A 110 1.99 25.17 1.43
C ASP A 110 3.03 24.38 2.27
N GLY A 111 2.91 23.03 2.29
CA GLY A 111 3.78 22.14 3.06
C GLY A 111 5.03 21.61 2.33
N LEU A 112 5.23 21.88 1.04
CA LEU A 112 6.36 21.34 0.26
C LEU A 112 7.70 22.04 0.53
N ALA A 113 7.72 23.18 1.24
CA ALA A 113 8.94 23.94 1.50
C ALA A 113 9.76 23.46 2.72
N ALA A 114 9.23 22.56 3.56
CA ALA A 114 9.82 22.27 4.87
C ALA A 114 10.64 20.96 4.98
N ASP A 115 10.63 20.10 3.95
CA ASP A 115 11.21 18.73 4.04
C ASP A 115 12.44 18.52 3.12
N THR A 116 13.07 19.59 2.63
CA THR A 116 14.36 19.52 1.90
C THR A 116 15.51 20.02 2.79
N LEU A 117 15.98 19.18 3.72
CA LEU A 117 17.34 19.22 4.28
C LEU A 117 17.79 17.81 4.67
#